data_AF-A0A672PMZ7-F1
#
_entry.id   AF-A0A672PMZ7-F1
#
_cell.length_a   1.000
_cell.length_b   1.000
_cell.length_c   1.000
_cell.angle_alpha   90.00
_cell.angle_beta   90.00
_cell.angle_gamma   90.00
#
_symmetry.space_group_name_H-M   'P 1'
#
loop_
_entity.id
_entity.type
_entity.pdbx_description
1 polymer ?
#
loop_
_entity_poly.entity_id
_entity_poly.type
_entity_poly.pdbx_seq_one_letter_code
_entity_poly.pdbx_strand_id
1 'polypeptide(L)'
;MKKVFNRELLLTLALGQVLSLLICGIGLTSKYLADDYHANTPVFQSFLNYILLFLVYTTTLAVRQGEENLLAILKRRWWKYMILGLIDIEANYLVIKAYQYTTLTSVQLLDCFVIPVVLLLSWFFLLVRYKVLHFVGVGVCLLGMGCMVGADVLVGRQQGLGDHKLLGDLLVLAGATLYGISNVCEEFIVKNLSRVEFLGMMGLFGSFFSGIQLAIMEHKELLKVQWDWQIGKLVILKVFTLGLFSQCTTDTESGFIANSPILSKYLVYFPD
;
A
#
# COMPACT_ATOMS: atom_id res chain seq x y z
N MET A 1 19.50 27.92 -17.07
CA MET A 1 19.56 26.44 -16.98
C MET A 1 20.39 25.88 -15.81
N LYS A 2 20.88 26.68 -14.84
CA LYS A 2 21.92 26.25 -13.88
C LYS A 2 21.50 26.21 -12.39
N LYS A 3 20.22 25.93 -12.08
CA LYS A 3 19.72 25.86 -10.69
C LYS A 3 18.58 24.84 -10.49
N VAL A 4 18.52 23.80 -11.32
CA VAL A 4 17.43 22.79 -11.32
C VAL A 4 17.83 21.51 -10.55
N PHE A 5 19.12 21.31 -10.29
CA PHE A 5 19.63 20.16 -9.53
C PHE A 5 19.92 20.57 -8.08
N ASN A 6 18.87 20.73 -7.28
CA ASN A 6 19.04 20.81 -5.83
C ASN A 6 19.44 19.42 -5.32
N ARG A 7 20.44 19.36 -4.43
CA ARG A 7 20.84 18.09 -3.75
C ARG A 7 19.65 17.35 -3.16
N GLU A 8 18.63 18.10 -2.75
CA GLU A 8 17.38 17.60 -2.19
C GLU A 8 16.52 16.86 -3.22
N LEU A 9 16.41 17.38 -4.45
CA LEU A 9 15.72 16.68 -5.55
C LEU A 9 16.43 15.36 -5.87
N LEU A 10 17.77 15.36 -5.88
CA LEU A 10 18.55 14.14 -6.07
C LEU A 10 18.38 13.17 -4.89
N LEU A 11 18.25 13.67 -3.65
CA LEU A 11 17.99 12.85 -2.46
C LEU A 11 16.58 12.23 -2.51
N THR A 12 15.54 13.01 -2.82
CA THR A 12 14.18 12.48 -2.99
C THR A 12 14.11 11.46 -4.13
N LEU A 13 14.79 11.71 -5.25
CA LEU A 13 14.87 10.74 -6.35
C LEU A 13 15.61 9.47 -5.91
N ALA A 14 16.72 9.59 -5.19
CA ALA A 14 17.47 8.44 -4.67
C ALA A 14 16.64 7.62 -3.68
N LEU A 15 15.92 8.27 -2.76
CA LEU A 15 14.99 7.59 -1.85
C LEU A 15 13.88 6.85 -2.62
N GLY A 16 13.32 7.47 -3.66
CA GLY A 16 12.36 6.82 -4.54
C GLY A 16 12.91 5.58 -5.26
N GLN A 17 14.18 5.62 -5.69
CA GLN A 17 14.84 4.44 -6.28
C GLN A 17 15.05 3.33 -5.25
N VAL A 18 15.51 3.66 -4.04
CA VAL A 18 15.62 2.69 -2.95
C VAL A 18 14.25 2.07 -2.65
N LEU A 19 13.20 2.89 -2.59
CA LEU A 19 11.83 2.44 -2.38
C LEU A 19 11.38 1.44 -3.46
N SER A 20 11.67 1.74 -4.73
CA SER A 20 11.33 0.85 -5.85
C SER A 20 12.07 -0.49 -5.78
N LEU A 21 13.35 -0.49 -5.36
CA LEU A 21 14.13 -1.70 -5.16
C LEU A 21 13.58 -2.54 -4.00
N LEU A 22 13.15 -1.90 -2.92
CA LEU A 22 12.53 -2.58 -1.78
C LEU A 22 11.21 -3.25 -2.19
N ILE A 23 10.33 -2.54 -2.92
CA ILE A 23 9.07 -3.09 -3.45
C ILE A 23 9.35 -4.28 -4.37
N CYS A 24 10.31 -4.13 -5.29
CA CYS A 24 10.71 -5.21 -6.20
C CYS A 24 11.21 -6.44 -5.41
N GLY A 25 12.06 -6.23 -4.41
CA GLY A 25 12.56 -7.30 -3.54
C GLY A 25 11.44 -8.01 -2.76
N ILE A 26 10.46 -7.27 -2.26
CA ILE A 26 9.28 -7.83 -1.58
C ILE A 26 8.46 -8.69 -2.55
N GLY A 27 8.21 -8.20 -3.76
CA GLY A 27 7.49 -8.92 -4.81
C GLY A 27 8.20 -10.21 -5.23
N LEU A 28 9.52 -10.13 -5.48
CA LEU A 28 10.35 -11.29 -5.83
C LEU A 28 10.37 -12.33 -4.72
N THR A 29 10.57 -11.91 -3.46
CA THR A 29 10.58 -12.84 -2.31
C THR A 29 9.25 -13.56 -2.17
N SER A 30 8.13 -12.84 -2.39
CA SER A 30 6.79 -13.42 -2.36
C SER A 30 6.59 -14.44 -3.47
N LYS A 31 7.11 -14.16 -4.67
CA LYS A 31 7.09 -15.08 -5.81
C LYS A 31 7.89 -16.35 -5.53
N TYR A 32 9.13 -16.21 -5.09
CA TYR A 32 9.99 -17.35 -4.75
C TYR A 32 9.33 -18.24 -3.70
N LEU A 33 8.62 -17.66 -2.73
CA LEU A 33 7.88 -18.43 -1.72
C LEU A 33 6.69 -19.21 -2.31
N ALA A 34 6.00 -18.65 -3.30
CA ALA A 34 4.85 -19.27 -3.94
C ALA A 34 5.25 -20.36 -4.96
N ASP A 35 6.22 -20.06 -5.84
CA ASP A 35 6.59 -20.93 -6.96
C ASP A 35 7.49 -22.10 -6.52
N ASP A 36 8.55 -21.83 -5.74
CA ASP A 36 9.56 -22.84 -5.41
C ASP A 36 9.26 -23.61 -4.11
N TYR A 37 8.55 -22.98 -3.16
CA TYR A 37 8.27 -23.58 -1.85
C TYR A 37 6.80 -23.96 -1.64
N HIS A 38 5.93 -23.73 -2.65
CA HIS A 38 4.48 -23.96 -2.58
C HIS A 38 3.79 -23.33 -1.34
N ALA A 39 4.42 -22.33 -0.73
CA ALA A 39 3.95 -21.66 0.47
C ALA A 39 3.21 -20.37 0.08
N ASN A 40 2.06 -20.55 -0.55
CA ASN A 40 1.19 -19.45 -0.98
C ASN A 40 0.33 -18.94 0.20
N THR A 41 0.93 -18.16 1.10
CA THR A 41 0.27 -17.58 2.28
C THR A 41 0.34 -16.04 2.32
N PRO A 42 -0.25 -15.34 1.33
CA PRO A 42 -0.22 -13.89 1.26
C PRO A 42 -0.92 -13.17 2.42
N VAL A 43 -1.98 -13.76 3.01
CA VAL A 43 -2.64 -13.17 4.20
C VAL A 43 -1.70 -13.26 5.42
N PHE A 44 -0.99 -14.39 5.58
CA PHE A 44 0.04 -14.52 6.61
C PHE A 44 1.15 -13.46 6.49
N GLN A 45 1.63 -13.23 5.27
CA GLN A 45 2.66 -12.22 5.01
C GLN A 45 2.19 -10.81 5.35
N SER A 46 0.93 -10.47 5.07
CA SER A 46 0.33 -9.17 5.41
C SER A 46 0.14 -9.02 6.91
N PHE A 47 -0.31 -10.07 7.60
CA PHE A 47 -0.44 -10.10 9.05
C PHE A 47 0.89 -9.85 9.78
N LEU A 48 1.98 -10.50 9.34
CA LEU A 48 3.31 -10.25 9.89
C LEU A 48 3.74 -8.79 9.72
N ASN A 49 3.37 -8.14 8.62
CA ASN A 49 3.65 -6.73 8.39
C ASN A 49 2.90 -5.84 9.40
N TYR A 50 1.58 -6.04 9.55
CA TYR A 50 0.81 -5.26 10.52
C TYR A 50 1.24 -5.50 11.97
N ILE A 51 1.66 -6.73 12.32
CA ILE A 51 2.27 -7.01 13.62
C ILE A 51 3.59 -6.26 13.81
N LEU A 52 4.45 -6.19 12.79
CA LEU A 52 5.69 -5.44 12.90
C LEU A 52 5.41 -3.95 13.11
N LEU A 53 4.49 -3.37 12.34
CA LEU A 53 4.06 -1.98 12.53
C LEU A 53 3.51 -1.77 13.94
N PHE A 54 2.71 -2.72 14.44
CA PHE A 54 2.21 -2.68 15.80
C PHE A 54 3.33 -2.68 16.84
N LEU A 55 4.27 -3.63 16.73
CA LEU A 55 5.37 -3.77 17.68
C LEU A 55 6.33 -2.58 17.66
N VAL A 56 6.52 -1.90 16.53
CA VAL A 56 7.42 -0.76 16.42
C VAL A 56 6.72 0.55 16.75
N TYR A 57 5.64 0.89 16.02
CA TYR A 57 5.02 2.21 16.11
C TYR A 57 3.99 2.31 17.23
N THR A 58 3.17 1.27 17.44
CA THR A 58 2.16 1.29 18.51
C THR A 58 2.82 1.25 19.89
N THR A 59 3.88 0.45 20.07
CA THR A 59 4.63 0.42 21.34
C THR A 59 5.37 1.73 21.58
N THR A 60 5.99 2.33 20.55
CA THR A 60 6.61 3.65 20.64
C THR A 60 5.58 4.71 21.06
N LEU A 61 4.37 4.67 20.50
CA LEU A 61 3.28 5.59 20.85
C LEU A 61 2.70 5.31 22.23
N ALA A 62 2.75 4.06 22.71
CA ALA A 62 2.31 3.68 24.05
C ALA A 62 3.31 4.09 25.15
N VAL A 63 4.61 4.08 24.85
CA VAL A 63 5.68 4.46 25.80
C VAL A 63 5.92 5.97 25.82
N ARG A 64 5.57 6.69 24.74
CA ARG A 64 5.68 8.14 24.67
C ARG A 64 4.75 8.79 25.69
N GLN A 65 5.31 9.53 26.66
CA GLN A 65 4.55 10.29 27.64
C GLN A 65 4.18 11.68 27.06
N GLY A 66 2.90 11.92 26.77
CA GLY A 66 2.39 13.23 26.32
C GLY A 66 0.87 13.37 26.40
N GLU A 67 0.31 14.55 26.12
CA GLU A 67 -1.16 14.76 26.08
C GLU A 67 -1.86 13.95 24.97
N GLU A 68 -1.10 13.50 23.98
CA GLU A 68 -1.54 12.63 22.89
C GLU A 68 -1.11 11.16 23.09
N ASN A 69 -1.26 10.62 24.31
CA ASN A 69 -1.04 9.20 24.55
C ASN A 69 -1.94 8.33 23.66
N LEU A 70 -1.46 7.14 23.27
CA LEU A 70 -2.22 6.18 22.46
C LEU A 70 -3.66 5.97 22.96
N LEU A 71 -3.86 5.83 24.27
CA LEU A 71 -5.19 5.66 24.87
C LEU A 71 -6.11 6.87 24.68
N ALA A 72 -5.57 8.10 24.71
CA ALA A 72 -6.35 9.31 24.49
C ALA A 72 -6.79 9.43 23.02
N ILE A 73 -5.87 9.13 22.09
CA ILE A 73 -6.15 9.08 20.65
C ILE A 73 -7.20 8.01 20.34
N LEU A 74 -7.01 6.80 20.88
CA LEU A 74 -7.94 5.68 20.73
C LEU A 74 -9.33 6.10 21.22
N LYS A 75 -9.46 6.67 22.42
CA LYS A 75 -10.75 7.09 22.96
C LYS A 75 -11.46 8.14 22.11
N ARG A 76 -10.73 9.08 21.49
CA ARG A 76 -11.31 10.20 20.73
C ARG A 76 -11.64 9.83 19.27
N ARG A 77 -10.81 9.01 18.62
CA ARG A 77 -10.83 8.83 17.15
C ARG A 77 -10.79 7.38 16.67
N TRP A 78 -10.88 6.37 17.54
CA TRP A 78 -10.74 4.94 17.17
C TRP A 78 -11.60 4.51 15.98
N TRP A 79 -12.87 4.94 15.92
CA TRP A 79 -13.82 4.50 14.90
C TRP A 79 -13.38 4.87 13.48
N LYS A 80 -12.71 6.02 13.29
CA LYS A 80 -12.19 6.45 11.98
C LYS A 80 -11.07 5.54 11.51
N TYR A 81 -10.11 5.25 12.41
CA TYR A 81 -8.99 4.35 12.14
C TYR A 81 -9.44 2.90 11.96
N MET A 82 -10.48 2.49 12.68
CA MET A 82 -11.05 1.15 12.54
C MET A 82 -11.67 0.93 11.16
N ILE A 83 -12.49 1.88 10.68
CA ILE A 83 -13.09 1.80 9.34
C ILE A 83 -11.99 1.82 8.27
N LEU A 84 -11.02 2.72 8.41
CA LEU A 84 -9.92 2.82 7.47
C LEU A 84 -9.06 1.55 7.43
N GLY A 85 -8.73 0.99 8.60
CA GLY A 85 -8.00 -0.28 8.69
C GLY A 85 -8.77 -1.44 8.07
N LEU A 86 -10.10 -1.47 8.21
CA LEU A 86 -10.92 -2.49 7.58
C LEU A 86 -10.93 -2.34 6.05
N ILE A 87 -11.09 -1.12 5.53
CA ILE A 87 -11.01 -0.86 4.08
C ILE A 87 -9.63 -1.22 3.53
N ASP A 88 -8.56 -0.87 4.23
CA ASP A 88 -7.19 -1.21 3.85
C ASP A 88 -6.97 -2.74 3.79
N ILE A 89 -7.39 -3.46 4.81
CA ILE A 89 -7.26 -4.92 4.85
C ILE A 89 -8.12 -5.60 3.77
N GLU A 90 -9.35 -5.15 3.57
CA GLU A 90 -10.21 -5.67 2.49
C GLU A 90 -9.66 -5.34 1.10
N ALA A 91 -9.09 -4.14 0.90
CA ALA A 91 -8.41 -3.80 -0.34
C ALA A 91 -7.22 -4.73 -0.60
N ASN A 92 -6.35 -4.92 0.39
CA ASN A 92 -5.23 -5.85 0.31
C ASN A 92 -5.71 -7.28 0.08
N TYR A 93 -6.80 -7.70 0.70
CA TYR A 93 -7.40 -9.01 0.48
C TYR A 93 -7.95 -9.20 -0.93
N LEU A 94 -8.70 -8.23 -1.47
CA LEU A 94 -9.22 -8.31 -2.83
C LEU A 94 -8.11 -8.36 -3.86
N VAL A 95 -7.04 -7.58 -3.65
CA VAL A 95 -5.82 -7.66 -4.46
C VAL A 95 -5.17 -9.04 -4.33
N ILE A 96 -5.10 -9.57 -3.11
CA ILE A 96 -4.54 -10.90 -2.86
C ILE A 96 -5.33 -12.00 -3.56
N LYS A 97 -6.66 -11.92 -3.46
CA LYS A 97 -7.59 -12.85 -4.09
C LYS A 97 -7.51 -12.73 -5.61
N ALA A 98 -7.34 -11.52 -6.13
CA ALA A 98 -7.09 -11.31 -7.55
C ALA A 98 -5.80 -11.99 -8.03
N TYR A 99 -4.73 -12.08 -7.22
CA TYR A 99 -3.53 -12.87 -7.59
C TYR A 99 -3.85 -14.34 -7.86
N GLN A 100 -4.88 -14.92 -7.25
CA GLN A 100 -5.24 -16.33 -7.49
C GLN A 100 -5.89 -16.54 -8.86
N TYR A 101 -6.40 -15.47 -9.49
CA TYR A 101 -7.08 -15.51 -10.78
C TYR A 101 -6.27 -14.85 -11.91
N THR A 102 -5.06 -14.37 -11.63
CA THR A 102 -4.34 -13.48 -12.54
C THR A 102 -2.81 -13.56 -12.35
N THR A 103 -2.04 -13.25 -13.39
CA THR A 103 -0.56 -13.29 -13.38
C THR A 103 0.07 -12.01 -12.80
N LEU A 104 1.34 -12.10 -12.38
CA LEU A 104 2.14 -10.97 -11.87
C LEU A 104 2.15 -9.73 -12.77
N THR A 105 2.00 -9.91 -14.09
CA THR A 105 1.88 -8.80 -15.05
C THR A 105 0.68 -7.92 -14.77
N SER A 106 -0.48 -8.47 -14.40
CA SER A 106 -1.68 -7.67 -14.13
C SER A 106 -1.57 -6.86 -12.83
N VAL A 107 -0.64 -7.19 -11.96
CA VAL A 107 -0.36 -6.46 -10.70
C VAL A 107 0.23 -5.11 -11.01
N GLN A 108 1.19 -5.10 -11.95
CA GLN A 108 1.74 -3.86 -12.49
C GLN A 108 0.65 -3.03 -13.17
N LEU A 109 -0.38 -3.69 -13.70
CA LEU A 109 -1.52 -3.00 -14.32
C LEU A 109 -2.58 -2.55 -13.32
N LEU A 110 -2.71 -3.25 -12.19
CA LEU A 110 -3.46 -2.81 -11.01
C LEU A 110 -2.83 -1.54 -10.46
N ASP A 111 -1.50 -1.51 -10.30
CA ASP A 111 -0.76 -0.31 -9.93
C ASP A 111 -0.98 0.82 -10.95
N CYS A 112 -0.98 0.52 -12.26
CA CYS A 112 -1.29 1.50 -13.29
C CYS A 112 -2.73 2.06 -13.21
N PHE A 113 -3.69 1.30 -12.67
CA PHE A 113 -5.07 1.74 -12.45
C PHE A 113 -5.25 2.53 -11.16
N VAL A 114 -4.54 2.14 -10.12
CA VAL A 114 -4.55 2.87 -8.84
C VAL A 114 -4.09 4.31 -9.06
N ILE A 115 -3.13 4.56 -9.96
CA ILE A 115 -2.63 5.92 -10.27
C ILE A 115 -3.76 6.90 -10.67
N PRO A 116 -4.58 6.65 -11.72
CA PRO A 116 -5.67 7.56 -12.07
C PRO A 116 -6.75 7.63 -10.99
N VAL A 117 -7.07 6.53 -10.31
CA VAL A 117 -8.04 6.54 -9.20
C VAL A 117 -7.57 7.46 -8.08
N VAL A 118 -6.33 7.28 -7.59
CA VAL A 118 -5.74 8.12 -6.55
C VAL A 118 -5.67 9.58 -6.99
N LEU A 119 -5.26 9.86 -8.23
CA LEU A 119 -5.23 11.24 -8.74
C LEU A 119 -6.61 11.91 -8.77
N LEU A 120 -7.64 11.19 -9.22
CA LEU A 120 -9.02 11.69 -9.23
C LEU A 120 -9.56 11.90 -7.81
N LEU A 121 -9.31 10.96 -6.90
CA LEU A 121 -9.77 11.05 -5.53
C LEU A 121 -9.00 12.12 -4.74
N SER A 122 -7.69 12.24 -4.90
CA SER A 122 -6.90 13.33 -4.29
C SER A 122 -7.30 14.70 -4.86
N TRP A 123 -7.71 14.79 -6.13
CA TRP A 123 -8.31 16.00 -6.67
C TRP A 123 -9.64 16.33 -5.98
N PHE A 124 -10.51 15.34 -5.79
CA PHE A 124 -11.84 15.55 -5.21
C PHE A 124 -11.80 15.82 -3.69
N PHE A 125 -11.05 15.04 -2.93
CA PHE A 125 -11.00 15.11 -1.46
C PHE A 125 -9.96 16.09 -0.93
N LEU A 126 -8.77 16.16 -1.54
CA LEU A 126 -7.69 17.05 -1.10
C LEU A 126 -7.62 18.37 -1.90
N LEU A 127 -8.48 18.56 -2.91
CA LEU A 127 -8.58 19.77 -3.73
C LEU A 127 -7.23 20.24 -4.34
N VAL A 128 -6.34 19.29 -4.62
CA VAL A 128 -4.99 19.56 -5.13
C VAL A 128 -5.05 20.03 -6.59
N ARG A 129 -4.35 21.11 -6.94
CA ARG A 129 -4.28 21.59 -8.33
C ARG A 129 -3.19 20.89 -9.13
N TYR A 130 -3.60 20.03 -10.06
CA TYR A 130 -2.69 19.30 -10.95
C TYR A 130 -2.34 20.10 -12.21
N LYS A 131 -1.08 19.97 -12.66
CA LYS A 131 -0.60 20.52 -13.95
C LYS A 131 -0.97 19.60 -15.13
N VAL A 132 -0.97 20.15 -16.34
CA VAL A 132 -1.29 19.44 -17.60
C VAL A 132 -0.49 18.14 -17.79
N LEU A 133 0.76 18.08 -17.33
CA LEU A 133 1.60 16.88 -17.41
C LEU A 133 1.01 15.68 -16.66
N HIS A 134 0.29 15.89 -15.56
CA HIS A 134 -0.37 14.78 -14.83
C HIS A 134 -1.54 14.21 -15.63
N PHE A 135 -2.30 15.06 -16.33
CA PHE A 135 -3.38 14.60 -17.20
C PHE A 135 -2.84 13.79 -18.39
N VAL A 136 -1.68 14.17 -18.94
CA VAL A 136 -0.99 13.36 -19.96
C VAL A 136 -0.58 12.00 -19.40
N GLY A 137 -0.01 11.96 -18.19
CA GLY A 137 0.35 10.71 -17.51
C GLY A 137 -0.85 9.78 -17.30
N VAL A 138 -1.97 10.32 -16.82
CA VAL A 138 -3.24 9.60 -16.67
C VAL A 138 -3.70 9.01 -18.01
N GLY A 139 -3.64 9.80 -19.08
CA GLY A 139 -4.01 9.34 -20.43
C GLY A 139 -3.16 8.15 -20.90
N VAL A 140 -1.85 8.19 -20.65
CA VAL A 140 -0.94 7.09 -20.97
C VAL A 140 -1.24 5.83 -20.14
N CYS A 141 -1.53 5.98 -18.84
CA CYS A 141 -1.92 4.86 -17.97
C CYS A 141 -3.21 4.19 -18.44
N LEU A 142 -4.25 4.98 -18.78
CA LEU A 142 -5.52 4.46 -19.30
C LEU A 142 -5.35 3.76 -20.65
N LEU A 143 -4.48 4.27 -21.52
CA LEU A 143 -4.16 3.63 -22.80
C LEU A 143 -3.44 2.29 -22.61
N GLY A 144 -2.46 2.22 -21.71
CA GLY A 144 -1.77 0.98 -21.37
C GLY A 144 -2.72 -0.10 -20.85
N MET A 145 -3.65 0.29 -19.98
CA MET A 145 -4.72 -0.59 -19.51
C MET A 145 -5.63 -1.08 -20.63
N GLY A 146 -6.13 -0.18 -21.48
CA GLY A 146 -7.02 -0.52 -22.58
C GLY A 146 -6.38 -1.52 -23.55
N CYS A 147 -5.09 -1.35 -23.84
CA CYS A 147 -4.32 -2.30 -24.64
C CYS A 147 -4.23 -3.69 -24.00
N MET A 148 -3.98 -3.76 -22.68
CA MET A 148 -3.89 -5.04 -21.99
C MET A 148 -5.25 -5.77 -21.96
N VAL A 149 -6.31 -5.09 -21.52
CA VAL A 149 -7.67 -5.69 -21.49
C VAL A 149 -8.08 -6.14 -22.90
N GLY A 150 -7.74 -5.36 -23.94
CA GLY A 150 -7.95 -5.74 -25.33
C GLY A 150 -7.21 -7.01 -25.73
N ALA A 151 -5.94 -7.15 -25.34
CA ALA A 151 -5.16 -8.37 -25.57
C ALA A 151 -5.76 -9.57 -24.83
N ASP A 152 -6.20 -9.36 -23.60
CA ASP A 152 -6.80 -10.40 -22.76
C ASP A 152 -8.14 -10.92 -23.27
N VAL A 153 -8.98 -10.04 -23.83
CA VAL A 153 -10.24 -10.41 -24.50
C VAL A 153 -9.96 -11.15 -25.80
N LEU A 154 -8.94 -10.75 -26.56
CA LEU A 154 -8.56 -11.43 -27.80
C LEU A 154 -8.08 -12.86 -27.53
N VAL A 155 -7.23 -13.06 -26.51
CA VAL A 155 -6.76 -14.39 -26.08
C VAL A 155 -7.89 -15.20 -25.42
N GLY A 156 -8.73 -14.58 -24.59
CA GLY A 156 -9.87 -15.25 -23.94
C GLY A 156 -10.91 -15.77 -24.93
N ARG A 157 -11.11 -15.07 -26.06
CA ARG A 157 -11.95 -15.54 -27.17
C ARG A 157 -11.43 -16.81 -27.83
N GLN A 158 -10.13 -17.09 -27.79
CA GLN A 158 -9.57 -18.34 -28.31
C GLN A 158 -9.76 -19.54 -27.38
N GLN A 159 -10.01 -19.32 -26.08
CA GLN A 159 -10.05 -20.40 -25.08
C GLN A 159 -11.46 -20.71 -24.52
N GLY A 160 -12.50 -19.95 -24.88
CA GLY A 160 -13.88 -20.21 -24.42
C GLY A 160 -14.12 -20.02 -22.92
N LEU A 161 -13.19 -19.38 -22.20
CA LEU A 161 -13.14 -19.28 -20.74
C LEU A 161 -13.66 -17.92 -20.20
N GLY A 162 -14.70 -17.36 -20.83
CA GLY A 162 -15.08 -15.95 -20.67
C GLY A 162 -15.59 -15.51 -19.30
N ASP A 163 -16.26 -16.39 -18.54
CA ASP A 163 -17.07 -15.99 -17.38
C ASP A 163 -16.25 -15.80 -16.09
N HIS A 164 -15.25 -16.65 -15.84
CA HIS A 164 -14.41 -16.55 -14.64
C HIS A 164 -13.37 -15.42 -14.73
N LYS A 165 -12.96 -15.04 -15.94
CA LYS A 165 -11.95 -13.98 -16.17
C LYS A 165 -12.53 -12.59 -15.92
N LEU A 166 -13.78 -12.37 -16.33
CA LEU A 166 -14.52 -11.12 -16.11
C LEU A 166 -14.75 -10.82 -14.63
N LEU A 167 -15.01 -11.86 -13.82
CA LEU A 167 -15.12 -11.75 -12.38
C LEU A 167 -13.76 -11.36 -11.74
N GLY A 168 -12.66 -11.88 -12.28
CA GLY A 168 -11.30 -11.48 -11.89
C GLY A 168 -11.03 -10.00 -12.17
N ASP A 169 -11.37 -9.51 -13.37
CA ASP A 169 -11.20 -8.09 -13.75
C ASP A 169 -12.02 -7.15 -12.85
N LEU A 170 -13.27 -7.52 -12.55
CA LEU A 170 -14.13 -6.75 -11.62
C LEU A 170 -13.56 -6.73 -10.20
N LEU A 171 -13.03 -7.86 -9.71
CA LEU A 171 -12.37 -7.92 -8.40
C LEU A 171 -11.11 -7.06 -8.35
N VAL A 172 -10.31 -7.07 -9.43
CA VAL A 172 -9.12 -6.21 -9.58
C VAL A 172 -9.50 -4.74 -9.53
N LEU A 173 -10.53 -4.32 -10.28
CA LEU A 173 -11.00 -2.94 -10.30
C LEU A 173 -11.55 -2.51 -8.93
N ALA A 174 -12.32 -3.37 -8.27
CA ALA A 174 -12.83 -3.11 -6.92
C ALA A 174 -11.70 -2.98 -5.90
N GLY A 175 -10.75 -3.93 -5.90
CA GLY A 175 -9.57 -3.91 -5.02
C GLY A 175 -8.72 -2.66 -5.23
N ALA A 176 -8.43 -2.29 -6.48
CA ALA A 176 -7.69 -1.09 -6.82
C ALA A 176 -8.42 0.21 -6.41
N THR A 177 -9.75 0.23 -6.53
CA THR A 177 -10.55 1.38 -6.10
C THR A 177 -10.48 1.56 -4.58
N LEU A 178 -10.67 0.48 -3.81
CA LEU A 178 -10.54 0.51 -2.35
C LEU A 178 -9.11 0.86 -1.94
N TYR A 179 -8.10 0.32 -2.61
CA TYR A 179 -6.70 0.64 -2.37
C TYR A 179 -6.42 2.13 -2.62
N GLY A 180 -6.97 2.69 -3.70
CA GLY A 180 -6.90 4.12 -3.97
C GLY A 180 -7.59 4.98 -2.91
N ILE A 181 -8.75 4.56 -2.41
CA ILE A 181 -9.45 5.23 -1.30
C ILE A 181 -8.60 5.20 -0.02
N SER A 182 -8.05 4.05 0.34
CA SER A 182 -7.17 3.88 1.50
C SER A 182 -5.96 4.81 1.43
N ASN A 183 -5.28 4.85 0.28
CA ASN A 183 -4.11 5.70 0.06
C ASN A 183 -4.43 7.20 0.18
N VAL A 184 -5.58 7.64 -0.35
CA VAL A 184 -6.01 9.05 -0.27
C VAL A 184 -6.39 9.43 1.16
N CYS A 185 -7.06 8.52 1.87
CA CYS A 185 -7.39 8.71 3.28
C CYS A 185 -6.14 8.73 4.17
N GLU A 186 -5.17 7.87 3.89
CA GLU A 186 -3.84 7.87 4.52
C GLU A 186 -3.14 9.21 4.30
N GLU A 187 -3.03 9.67 3.04
CA GLU A 187 -2.40 10.95 2.71
C GLU A 187 -3.09 12.12 3.44
N PHE A 188 -4.42 12.10 3.53
CA PHE A 188 -5.17 13.09 4.26
C PHE A 188 -4.88 13.05 5.77
N ILE A 189 -4.86 11.86 6.38
CA ILE A 189 -4.60 11.71 7.81
C ILE A 189 -3.17 12.09 8.15
N VAL A 190 -2.19 11.62 7.39
CA VAL A 190 -0.76 11.92 7.58
C VAL A 190 -0.45 13.41 7.46
N LYS A 191 -1.20 14.15 6.63
CA LYS A 191 -1.06 15.61 6.51
C LYS A 191 -1.67 16.38 7.67
N ASN A 192 -2.78 15.88 8.24
CA ASN A 192 -3.51 16.58 9.30
C ASN A 192 -3.11 16.11 10.72
N LEU A 193 -2.61 14.89 10.86
CA LEU A 193 -2.23 14.23 12.11
C LEU A 193 -0.79 13.72 12.03
N SER A 194 -0.27 13.18 13.12
CA SER A 194 1.10 12.67 13.12
C SER A 194 1.20 11.31 12.39
N ARG A 195 2.27 11.14 11.61
CA ARG A 195 2.59 9.88 10.92
C ARG A 195 2.73 8.71 11.86
N VAL A 196 3.37 8.94 13.01
CA VAL A 196 3.56 7.92 14.06
C VAL A 196 2.22 7.51 14.67
N GLU A 197 1.29 8.45 14.86
CA GLU A 197 -0.10 8.14 15.25
C GLU A 197 -0.79 7.27 14.21
N PHE A 198 -0.74 7.67 12.94
CA PHE A 198 -1.37 6.89 11.87
C PHE A 198 -0.82 5.47 11.77
N LEU A 199 0.50 5.30 11.65
CA LEU A 199 1.16 4.00 11.54
C LEU A 199 0.93 3.13 12.78
N GLY A 200 0.92 3.72 13.97
CA GLY A 200 0.63 3.01 15.22
C GLY A 200 -0.83 2.54 15.31
N MET A 201 -1.78 3.34 14.85
CA MET A 201 -3.20 2.98 14.85
C MET A 201 -3.53 1.96 13.77
N MET A 202 -2.93 2.09 12.58
CA MET A 202 -3.02 1.10 11.50
C MET A 202 -2.37 -0.22 11.89
N GLY A 203 -1.23 -0.23 12.58
CA GLY A 203 -0.63 -1.45 13.14
C GLY A 203 -1.57 -2.15 14.13
N LEU A 204 -2.21 -1.39 15.04
CA LEU A 204 -3.11 -1.94 16.05
C LEU A 204 -4.38 -2.55 15.45
N PHE A 205 -5.15 -1.79 14.65
CA PHE A 205 -6.37 -2.33 14.04
C PHE A 205 -6.05 -3.32 12.92
N GLY A 206 -5.00 -3.05 12.14
CA GLY A 206 -4.50 -3.92 11.08
C GLY A 206 -4.14 -5.30 11.58
N SER A 207 -3.34 -5.41 12.65
CA SER A 207 -2.95 -6.71 13.22
C SER A 207 -4.15 -7.48 13.77
N PHE A 208 -5.11 -6.79 14.39
CA PHE A 208 -6.32 -7.40 14.92
C PHE A 208 -7.18 -8.03 13.81
N PHE A 209 -7.56 -7.24 12.80
CA PHE A 209 -8.44 -7.71 11.73
C PHE A 209 -7.73 -8.68 10.77
N SER A 210 -6.47 -8.41 10.40
CA SER A 210 -5.70 -9.35 9.56
C SER A 210 -5.44 -10.67 10.27
N GLY A 211 -5.31 -10.68 11.61
CA GLY A 211 -5.22 -11.90 12.40
C GLY A 211 -6.50 -12.74 12.37
N ILE A 212 -7.66 -12.10 12.48
CA ILE A 212 -8.96 -12.77 12.31
C ILE A 212 -9.07 -13.37 10.90
N GLN A 213 -8.70 -12.59 9.89
CA GLN A 213 -8.78 -13.03 8.50
C GLN A 213 -7.83 -14.19 8.20
N LEU A 214 -6.60 -14.14 8.72
CA LEU A 214 -5.63 -15.22 8.68
C LEU A 214 -6.20 -16.51 9.28
N ALA A 215 -6.83 -16.40 10.45
CA ALA A 215 -7.43 -17.54 11.13
C ALA A 215 -8.60 -18.16 10.33
N ILE A 216 -9.38 -17.35 9.61
CA ILE A 216 -10.50 -17.86 8.82
C ILE A 216 -10.01 -18.48 7.50
N MET A 217 -9.14 -17.79 6.77
CA MET A 217 -8.82 -18.12 5.37
C MET A 217 -7.66 -19.10 5.20
N GLU A 218 -6.53 -18.81 5.85
CA GLU A 218 -5.26 -19.48 5.56
C GLU A 218 -4.78 -20.42 6.67
N HIS A 219 -5.53 -20.58 7.77
CA HIS A 219 -5.13 -21.46 8.89
C HIS A 219 -4.81 -22.89 8.45
N LYS A 220 -5.56 -23.45 7.49
CA LYS A 220 -5.34 -24.82 7.00
C LYS A 220 -4.14 -24.91 6.07
N GLU A 221 -3.92 -23.87 5.26
CA GLU A 221 -2.79 -23.82 4.33
C GLU A 221 -1.48 -23.62 5.11
N LEU A 222 -1.48 -22.79 6.15
CA LEU A 222 -0.34 -22.62 7.06
C LEU A 222 0.08 -23.91 7.77
N LEU A 223 -0.88 -24.78 8.11
CA LEU A 223 -0.60 -26.07 8.76
C LEU A 223 0.01 -27.10 7.79
N LYS A 224 -0.18 -26.92 6.48
CA LYS A 224 0.40 -27.79 5.44
C LYS A 224 1.79 -27.34 5.00
N VAL A 225 2.16 -26.08 5.25
CA VAL A 225 3.49 -25.57 4.91
C VAL A 225 4.54 -26.32 5.71
N GLN A 226 5.44 -27.00 5.00
CA GLN A 226 6.63 -27.58 5.61
C GLN A 226 7.63 -26.45 5.87
N TRP A 227 7.66 -25.98 7.11
CA TRP A 227 8.55 -24.90 7.54
C TRP A 227 10.01 -25.34 7.47
N ASP A 228 10.64 -25.08 6.34
CA ASP A 228 12.07 -25.22 6.17
C ASP A 228 12.79 -23.92 6.58
N TRP A 229 14.06 -24.04 6.98
CA TRP A 229 14.94 -22.94 7.36
C TRP A 229 15.05 -21.87 6.26
N GLN A 230 14.95 -22.28 4.98
CA GLN A 230 14.97 -21.36 3.84
C GLN A 230 13.71 -20.47 3.79
N ILE A 231 12.52 -21.05 4.02
CA ILE A 231 11.25 -20.32 4.10
C ILE A 231 11.30 -19.31 5.25
N GLY A 232 11.81 -19.75 6.42
CA GLY A 232 12.00 -18.88 7.57
C GLY A 232 12.87 -17.66 7.27
N LYS A 233 14.01 -17.86 6.58
CA LYS A 233 14.88 -16.75 6.15
C LYS A 233 14.20 -15.79 5.19
N LEU A 234 13.46 -16.29 4.21
CA LEU A 234 12.75 -15.45 3.23
C LEU A 234 11.66 -14.62 3.90
N VAL A 235 10.92 -15.20 4.86
CA VAL A 235 9.93 -14.48 5.66
C VAL A 235 10.59 -13.39 6.50
N ILE A 236 11.69 -13.70 7.20
CA ILE A 236 12.45 -12.71 7.99
C ILE A 236 13.00 -11.59 7.10
N LEU A 237 13.60 -11.94 5.96
CA LEU A 237 14.12 -10.98 5.00
C LEU A 237 13.02 -10.05 4.49
N LYS A 238 11.84 -10.60 4.17
CA LYS A 238 10.67 -9.82 3.74
C LYS A 238 10.20 -8.86 4.84
N VAL A 239 10.03 -9.34 6.07
CA VAL A 239 9.63 -8.51 7.22
C VAL A 239 10.65 -7.40 7.48
N PHE A 240 11.94 -7.71 7.40
CA PHE A 240 13.01 -6.72 7.53
C PHE A 240 12.98 -5.67 6.41
N THR A 241 12.80 -6.10 5.16
CA THR A 241 12.70 -5.21 3.98
C THR A 241 11.48 -4.29 4.09
N LEU A 242 10.36 -4.79 4.61
CA LEU A 242 9.15 -3.99 4.89
C LEU A 242 9.35 -2.98 6.02
N GLY A 243 10.07 -3.34 7.08
CA GLY A 243 10.46 -2.40 8.12
C GLY A 243 11.32 -1.26 7.57
N LEU A 244 12.30 -1.58 6.71
CA LEU A 244 13.11 -0.58 6.01
C LEU A 244 12.27 0.28 5.06
N PHE A 245 11.30 -0.31 4.38
CA PHE A 245 10.36 0.41 3.53
C PHE A 245 9.55 1.44 4.33
N SER A 246 8.94 1.03 5.45
CA SER A 246 8.19 1.93 6.33
C SER A 246 9.05 3.07 6.89
N GLN A 247 10.32 2.79 7.21
CA GLN A 247 11.24 3.83 7.65
C GLN A 247 11.58 4.79 6.50
N CYS A 248 11.89 4.26 5.32
CA CYS A 248 12.26 5.03 4.14
C CYS A 248 11.10 5.91 3.64
N THR A 249 9.85 5.43 3.69
CA THR A 249 8.67 6.25 3.38
C THR A 249 8.53 7.39 4.37
N THR A 250 8.68 7.13 5.68
CA THR A 250 8.63 8.20 6.68
C THR A 250 9.74 9.24 6.50
N ASP A 251 10.92 8.84 6.03
CA ASP A 251 12.03 9.76 5.76
C ASP A 251 11.84 10.54 4.44
N THR A 252 11.18 9.93 3.44
CA THR A 252 10.85 10.60 2.18
C THR A 252 9.80 11.69 2.38
N GLU A 253 8.75 11.40 3.15
CA GLU A 253 7.69 12.36 3.44
C GLU A 253 8.17 13.52 4.34
N SER A 254 9.06 13.26 5.30
CA SER A 254 9.62 14.31 6.16
C SER A 254 10.45 15.29 5.34
N GLY A 255 11.27 14.78 4.41
CA GLY A 255 12.01 15.60 3.45
C GLY A 255 11.10 16.40 2.53
N PHE A 256 9.95 15.85 2.11
CA PHE A 256 9.01 16.54 1.22
C PHE A 256 8.21 17.65 1.94
N ILE A 257 7.79 17.40 3.19
CA ILE A 257 7.07 18.39 4.02
C ILE A 257 7.99 19.51 4.46
N ALA A 258 9.23 19.21 4.86
CA ALA A 258 10.20 20.22 5.31
C ALA A 258 10.62 21.18 4.18
N ASN A 259 10.67 20.71 2.92
CA ASN A 259 11.29 21.45 1.81
C ASN A 259 10.34 21.83 0.67
N SER A 260 9.02 21.71 0.85
CA SER A 260 8.05 22.24 -0.11
C SER A 260 7.68 23.69 0.22
N PRO A 261 8.20 24.71 -0.51
CA PRO A 261 7.74 26.11 -0.39
C PRO A 261 6.27 26.29 -0.81
N ILE A 262 5.66 25.25 -1.36
CA ILE A 262 4.24 25.19 -1.70
C ILE A 262 3.44 24.80 -0.45
N LEU A 263 3.82 23.75 0.29
CA LEU A 263 3.14 23.32 1.52
C LEU A 263 3.35 24.29 2.70
N SER A 264 4.52 24.91 2.81
CA SER A 264 4.78 25.99 3.79
C SER A 264 3.84 27.19 3.61
N LYS A 265 3.36 27.46 2.37
CA LYS A 265 2.37 28.51 2.10
C LYS A 265 0.91 28.07 2.34
N TYR A 266 0.61 26.77 2.30
CA TYR A 266 -0.76 26.26 2.53
C TYR A 266 -1.07 25.98 4.01
N LEU A 267 -0.06 25.74 4.85
CA LEU A 267 -0.22 25.65 6.31
C LEU A 267 -0.50 27.00 6.99
N VAL A 268 -0.41 28.12 6.27
CA VAL A 268 -0.75 29.48 6.76
C VAL A 268 -2.23 29.84 6.57
N TYR A 269 -3.03 28.96 5.94
CA TYR A 269 -4.43 29.23 5.58
C TYR A 269 -5.50 28.43 6.36
N PHE A 270 -5.11 27.70 7.41
CA PHE A 270 -6.07 27.14 8.37
C PHE A 270 -5.97 27.93 9.69
N PRO A 271 -6.82 28.95 9.93
CA PRO A 271 -7.03 29.43 11.28
C PRO A 271 -7.79 28.35 12.07
N ASP A 272 -7.44 28.27 13.35
CA ASP A 272 -7.83 27.31 14.41
C ASP A 272 -9.24 26.69 14.34
#